data_AF-A0A417CDB3-F1
#
_entry.id   AF-A0A417CDB3-F1
#
_cell.length_a   1.000
_cell.length_b   1.000
_cell.length_c   1.000
_cell.angle_alpha   90.00
_cell.angle_beta   90.00
_cell.angle_gamma   90.00
#
_symmetry.space_group_name_H-M   'P 1'
#
loop_
_entity.id
_entity.type
_entity.pdbx_description
1 polymer ?
#
loop_
_entity_poly.entity_id
_entity_poly.type
_entity_poly.pdbx_seq_one_letter_code
_entity_poly.pdbx_strand_id
1 'polypeptide(L)'
;MKKKIIGLIVGITIVLSFFSVSLSIKRICVKTISDYNISPNISNRIGDIIFDDFQHLNNQQLLNMQSDIKRSASLYKLNSDYFDSSIDYILNNQNITINQNHVDEFYNDIVDIVEKRLNKTLTSKQVISLKKNLKKNINFEQLFKQKIKVLKNRISSKGKLMIRIYRVLHSLLFKVILISGYLILSFLLLENSSSSFFIFLQGISYFISFILDIILINMIQNNSYYLSTHLLGQKVTIDTSFLHVLSFIYLAISLVLMIIVYLKTFKDK
;
A
#
# COMPACT_ATOMS: atom_id res chain seq x y z
N MET A 1 -10.06 39.81 -7.10
CA MET A 1 -8.73 39.18 -6.96
C MET A 1 -8.65 38.19 -5.79
N LYS A 2 -8.91 38.60 -4.54
CA LYS A 2 -8.79 37.73 -3.35
C LYS A 2 -9.57 36.41 -3.41
N LYS A 3 -10.83 36.42 -3.87
CA LYS A 3 -11.66 35.20 -4.04
C LYS A 3 -11.08 34.20 -5.05
N LYS A 4 -10.45 34.69 -6.13
CA LYS A 4 -9.82 33.83 -7.15
C LYS A 4 -8.58 33.11 -6.60
N ILE A 5 -7.74 33.85 -5.87
CA ILE A 5 -6.53 33.30 -5.21
C ILE A 5 -6.91 32.21 -4.21
N ILE A 6 -7.93 32.44 -3.38
CA ILE A 6 -8.43 31.43 -2.42
C ILE A 6 -8.90 30.17 -3.17
N GLY A 7 -9.67 30.33 -4.25
CA GLY A 7 -10.11 29.20 -5.06
C GLY A 7 -8.96 28.37 -5.64
N LEU A 8 -7.89 29.03 -6.09
CA LEU A 8 -6.69 28.35 -6.60
C LEU A 8 -5.95 27.59 -5.50
N ILE A 9 -5.79 28.18 -4.30
CA ILE A 9 -5.17 27.51 -3.15
C ILE A 9 -5.96 26.26 -2.76
N VAL A 10 -7.29 26.36 -2.67
CA VAL A 10 -8.16 25.22 -2.38
C VAL A 10 -8.02 24.14 -3.46
N GLY A 11 -8.00 24.53 -4.74
CA GLY A 11 -7.78 23.60 -5.85
C GLY A 11 -6.45 22.85 -5.77
N ILE A 12 -5.35 23.57 -5.53
CA ILE A 12 -4.01 22.98 -5.38
C ILE A 12 -4.00 22.00 -4.20
N THR A 13 -4.58 22.41 -3.08
CA THR A 13 -4.63 21.61 -1.85
C THR A 13 -5.36 20.28 -2.10
N ILE A 14 -6.51 20.32 -2.77
CA ILE A 14 -7.29 19.14 -3.13
C ILE A 14 -6.48 18.21 -4.05
N VAL A 15 -5.86 18.75 -5.09
CA VAL A 15 -5.05 17.97 -6.03
C VAL A 15 -3.90 17.26 -5.32
N LEU A 16 -3.19 17.93 -4.41
CA LEU A 16 -2.10 17.35 -3.62
C LEU A 16 -2.57 16.22 -2.71
N SER A 17 -3.73 16.35 -2.05
CA SER A 17 -4.29 15.28 -1.21
C SER A 17 -4.79 14.09 -2.04
N PHE A 18 -5.41 14.32 -3.21
CA PHE A 18 -5.74 13.21 -4.12
C PHE A 18 -4.49 12.50 -4.65
N PHE A 19 -3.41 13.24 -4.85
CA PHE A 19 -2.13 12.68 -5.29
C PHE A 19 -1.49 11.78 -4.23
N SER A 20 -1.47 12.20 -2.97
CA SER A 20 -0.94 11.38 -1.87
C SER A 20 -1.74 10.09 -1.67
N VAL A 21 -3.08 10.17 -1.77
CA VAL A 21 -3.96 8.99 -1.77
C VAL A 21 -3.67 8.08 -2.97
N SER A 22 -3.54 8.62 -4.18
CA SER A 22 -3.25 7.86 -5.40
C SER A 22 -1.93 7.07 -5.32
N LEU A 23 -0.90 7.66 -4.70
CA LEU A 23 0.38 6.99 -4.46
C LEU A 23 0.28 5.89 -3.39
N SER A 24 -0.61 6.05 -2.42
CA SER A 24 -0.67 5.17 -1.23
C SER A 24 -1.69 4.05 -1.34
N ILE A 25 -2.77 4.23 -2.11
CA ILE A 25 -3.97 3.40 -2.05
C ILE A 25 -3.68 1.90 -2.29
N LYS A 26 -2.82 1.57 -3.26
CA LYS A 26 -2.44 0.17 -3.51
C LYS A 26 -1.74 -0.45 -2.31
N ARG A 27 -0.76 0.25 -1.74
CA ARG A 27 0.00 -0.24 -0.60
C ARG A 27 -0.90 -0.47 0.61
N ILE A 28 -1.80 0.47 0.89
CA ILE A 28 -2.81 0.39 1.95
C ILE A 28 -3.70 -0.84 1.74
N CYS A 29 -4.28 -1.01 0.54
CA CYS A 29 -5.19 -2.12 0.25
C CYS A 29 -4.50 -3.48 0.31
N VAL A 30 -3.35 -3.63 -0.37
CA VAL A 30 -2.60 -4.89 -0.42
C VAL A 30 -2.19 -5.30 0.99
N LYS A 31 -1.60 -4.39 1.77
CA LYS A 31 -1.13 -4.73 3.11
C LYS A 31 -2.27 -5.06 4.06
N THR A 32 -3.37 -4.31 4.02
CA THR A 32 -4.56 -4.59 4.84
C THR A 32 -5.14 -5.97 4.49
N ILE A 33 -5.35 -6.30 3.22
CA ILE A 33 -5.93 -7.60 2.84
C ILE A 33 -4.95 -8.75 3.14
N SER A 34 -3.67 -8.51 2.91
CA SER A 34 -2.57 -9.45 3.18
C SER A 34 -2.54 -9.83 4.66
N ASP A 35 -2.47 -8.85 5.56
CA ASP A 35 -2.26 -9.06 6.99
C ASP A 35 -3.41 -9.81 7.67
N TYR A 36 -4.64 -9.64 7.17
CA TYR A 36 -5.86 -10.15 7.80
C TYR A 36 -6.45 -11.41 7.16
N ASN A 37 -6.19 -11.71 5.88
CA ASN A 37 -6.85 -12.84 5.20
C ASN A 37 -5.89 -13.77 4.46
N ILE A 38 -4.75 -13.27 3.99
CA ILE A 38 -3.89 -14.04 3.08
C ILE A 38 -2.63 -14.55 3.79
N SER A 39 -1.84 -13.65 4.36
CA SER A 39 -0.55 -13.99 4.97
C SER A 39 -0.66 -14.98 6.13
N PRO A 40 -1.63 -14.89 7.08
CA PRO A 40 -1.76 -15.90 8.13
C PRO A 40 -2.03 -17.30 7.58
N ASN A 41 -2.91 -17.42 6.59
CA ASN A 41 -3.27 -18.71 5.98
C ASN A 41 -2.10 -19.34 5.22
N ILE A 42 -1.34 -18.53 4.48
CA ILE A 42 -0.16 -18.99 3.74
C ILE A 42 0.96 -19.36 4.71
N SER A 43 1.23 -18.50 5.69
CA SER A 43 2.24 -18.72 6.73
C SER A 43 1.98 -20.02 7.51
N ASN A 44 0.76 -20.24 7.98
CA ASN A 44 0.42 -21.44 8.75
C ASN A 44 0.64 -22.71 7.91
N ARG A 45 0.13 -22.73 6.67
CA ARG A 45 0.34 -23.87 5.75
C ARG A 45 1.81 -24.14 5.45
N ILE A 46 2.62 -23.10 5.28
CA ILE A 46 4.07 -23.27 5.07
C ILE A 46 4.72 -23.79 6.36
N GLY A 47 4.30 -23.30 7.52
CA GLY A 47 4.74 -23.84 8.80
C GLY A 47 4.45 -25.33 8.93
N ASP A 48 3.25 -25.78 8.56
CA ASP A 48 2.88 -27.21 8.58
C ASP A 48 3.81 -28.04 7.67
N ILE A 49 4.08 -27.54 6.45
CA ILE A 49 5.02 -28.20 5.51
C ILE A 49 6.44 -28.25 6.07
N ILE A 50 6.91 -27.17 6.69
CA ILE A 50 8.23 -27.12 7.31
C ILE A 50 8.30 -28.07 8.51
N PHE A 51 7.25 -28.17 9.32
CA PHE A 51 7.19 -29.09 10.45
C PHE A 51 7.26 -30.55 9.99
N ASP A 52 6.55 -30.89 8.92
CA ASP A 52 6.60 -32.22 8.31
C ASP A 52 8.00 -32.56 7.75
N ASP A 53 8.67 -31.59 7.11
CA ASP A 53 10.01 -31.76 6.56
C ASP A 53 11.12 -31.77 7.64
N PHE A 54 10.87 -31.14 8.79
CA PHE A 54 11.82 -30.97 9.89
C PHE A 54 11.18 -31.29 11.24
N GLN A 55 10.92 -32.57 11.48
CA GLN A 55 10.21 -33.12 12.66
C GLN A 55 10.85 -32.85 14.05
N HIS A 56 11.98 -32.13 14.09
CA HIS A 56 12.67 -31.75 15.33
C HIS A 56 12.46 -30.28 15.73
N LEU A 57 11.64 -29.54 14.99
CA LEU A 57 11.34 -28.15 15.30
C LEU A 57 10.49 -28.04 16.56
N ASN A 58 10.91 -27.19 17.49
CA ASN A 58 10.07 -26.84 18.62
C ASN A 58 8.99 -25.80 18.22
N ASN A 59 7.91 -25.75 18.98
CA ASN A 59 6.78 -24.85 18.67
C ASN A 59 7.18 -23.37 18.57
N GLN A 60 8.17 -22.94 19.35
CA GLN A 60 8.61 -21.54 19.34
C GLN A 60 9.39 -21.19 18.07
N GLN A 61 10.24 -22.09 17.57
CA GLN A 61 10.93 -21.93 16.29
C GLN A 61 9.93 -21.88 15.13
N LEU A 62 8.92 -22.75 15.15
CA LEU A 62 7.87 -22.78 14.15
C LEU A 62 7.06 -21.48 14.12
N LEU A 63 6.60 -20.99 15.28
CA LEU A 63 5.89 -19.72 15.38
C LEU A 63 6.73 -18.53 14.90
N ASN A 64 8.02 -18.54 15.18
CA ASN A 64 8.95 -17.51 14.71
C ASN A 64 9.15 -17.56 13.19
N MET A 65 9.29 -18.75 12.60
CA MET A 65 9.35 -18.93 11.15
C MET A 65 8.07 -18.44 10.48
N GLN A 66 6.90 -18.82 11.01
CA GLN A 66 5.61 -18.33 10.53
C GLN A 66 5.52 -16.79 10.58
N SER A 67 5.95 -16.18 11.68
CA SER A 67 6.00 -14.72 11.82
C SER A 67 6.90 -14.05 10.76
N ASP A 68 8.06 -14.64 10.46
CA ASP A 68 8.98 -14.14 9.44
C ASP A 68 8.41 -14.29 8.02
N ILE A 69 7.83 -15.46 7.70
CA ILE A 69 7.16 -15.72 6.42
C ILE A 69 6.02 -14.73 6.23
N LYS A 70 5.19 -14.51 7.26
CA LYS A 70 4.07 -13.55 7.23
C LYS A 70 4.53 -12.14 6.85
N ARG A 71 5.72 -11.74 7.30
CA ARG A 71 6.30 -10.40 7.10
C ARG A 71 7.25 -10.31 5.91
N SER A 72 7.42 -11.39 5.15
CA SER A 72 8.42 -11.45 4.09
C SER A 72 8.05 -10.53 2.91
N ALA A 73 9.06 -9.86 2.34
CA ALA A 73 8.87 -8.93 1.24
C ALA A 73 8.41 -9.64 -0.04
N SER A 74 8.88 -10.87 -0.24
CA SER A 74 8.49 -11.72 -1.36
C SER A 74 7.02 -12.17 -1.26
N LEU A 75 6.51 -12.45 -0.05
CA LEU A 75 5.08 -12.70 0.17
C LEU A 75 4.24 -11.45 -0.14
N TYR A 76 4.71 -10.26 0.23
CA TYR A 76 4.04 -9.01 -0.12
C TYR A 76 3.95 -8.81 -1.63
N LYS A 77 5.03 -9.11 -2.39
CA LYS A 77 5.00 -9.06 -3.87
C LYS A 77 3.96 -10.03 -4.43
N LEU A 78 3.93 -11.27 -3.97
CA LEU A 78 2.90 -12.25 -4.39
C LEU A 78 1.48 -11.78 -4.09
N ASN A 79 1.25 -11.20 -2.92
CA ASN A 79 -0.06 -10.68 -2.54
C ASN A 79 -0.44 -9.44 -3.36
N SER A 80 0.55 -8.64 -3.78
CA SER A 80 0.34 -7.53 -4.72
C SER A 80 -0.09 -8.03 -6.09
N ASP A 81 0.60 -9.02 -6.68
CA ASP A 81 0.23 -9.61 -7.97
C ASP A 81 -1.17 -10.21 -7.92
N TYR A 82 -1.47 -10.96 -6.86
CA TYR A 82 -2.79 -11.51 -6.61
C TYR A 82 -3.86 -10.42 -6.54
N PHE A 83 -3.58 -9.33 -5.82
CA PHE A 83 -4.52 -8.24 -5.67
C PHE A 83 -4.82 -7.57 -7.02
N ASP A 84 -3.80 -7.27 -7.83
CA ASP A 84 -3.99 -6.70 -9.18
C ASP A 84 -4.84 -7.62 -10.06
N SER A 85 -4.47 -8.91 -10.14
CA SER A 85 -5.22 -9.94 -10.88
C SER A 85 -6.66 -10.11 -10.36
N SER A 86 -6.91 -9.89 -9.06
CA SER A 86 -8.26 -9.93 -8.48
C SER A 86 -9.14 -8.81 -9.02
N ILE A 87 -8.60 -7.59 -9.10
CA ILE A 87 -9.31 -6.41 -9.59
C ILE A 87 -9.70 -6.63 -11.06
N ASP A 88 -8.78 -7.13 -11.87
CA ASP A 88 -9.01 -7.40 -13.29
C ASP A 88 -9.99 -8.56 -13.52
N TYR A 89 -9.94 -9.63 -12.72
CA TYR A 89 -10.93 -10.70 -12.78
C TYR A 89 -12.34 -10.22 -12.42
N ILE A 90 -12.47 -9.37 -11.39
CA ILE A 90 -13.77 -8.87 -10.91
C ILE A 90 -14.38 -7.90 -11.92
N LEU A 91 -13.58 -7.01 -12.51
CA LEU A 91 -14.07 -5.97 -13.42
C LEU A 91 -14.21 -6.44 -14.86
N ASN A 92 -13.24 -7.21 -15.36
CA ASN A 92 -13.08 -7.50 -16.79
C ASN A 92 -13.20 -9.00 -17.12
N ASN A 93 -13.41 -9.88 -16.13
CA ASN A 93 -13.39 -11.34 -16.29
C ASN A 93 -12.06 -11.91 -16.82
N GLN A 94 -10.94 -11.20 -16.66
CA GLN A 94 -9.62 -11.67 -17.08
C GLN A 94 -9.11 -12.81 -16.21
N ASN A 95 -8.32 -13.73 -16.77
CA ASN A 95 -7.76 -14.85 -16.01
C ASN A 95 -6.79 -14.37 -14.94
N ILE A 96 -6.89 -14.96 -13.75
CA ILE A 96 -5.95 -14.71 -12.65
C ILE A 96 -4.61 -15.34 -13.02
N THR A 97 -3.59 -14.49 -13.08
CA THR A 97 -2.21 -14.87 -13.36
C THR A 97 -1.31 -14.34 -12.23
N ILE A 98 -0.26 -15.07 -11.93
CA ILE A 98 0.74 -14.69 -10.92
C ILE A 98 2.10 -14.78 -11.58
N ASN A 99 2.98 -13.82 -11.29
CA ASN A 99 4.32 -13.85 -11.80
C ASN A 99 5.09 -15.02 -11.17
N GLN A 100 5.45 -16.02 -11.99
CA GLN A 100 6.17 -17.20 -11.51
C GLN A 100 7.55 -16.86 -10.95
N ASN A 101 8.18 -15.77 -11.42
CA ASN A 101 9.45 -15.31 -10.84
C ASN A 101 9.26 -14.88 -9.38
N HIS A 102 8.16 -14.22 -9.05
CA HIS A 102 7.84 -13.85 -7.66
C HIS A 102 7.51 -15.09 -6.80
N VAL A 103 6.94 -16.13 -7.40
CA VAL A 103 6.68 -17.41 -6.71
C VAL A 103 8.01 -18.11 -6.38
N ASP A 104 8.93 -18.17 -7.33
CA ASP A 104 10.25 -18.76 -7.09
C ASP A 104 11.09 -17.92 -6.11
N GLU A 105 11.03 -16.58 -6.18
CA GLU A 105 11.61 -15.67 -5.17
C GLU A 105 11.07 -15.98 -3.77
N PHE A 106 9.76 -16.17 -3.63
CA PHE A 106 9.15 -16.49 -2.33
C PHE A 106 9.62 -17.84 -1.79
N TYR A 107 9.73 -18.86 -2.65
CA TYR A 107 10.26 -20.16 -2.22
C TYR A 107 11.74 -20.10 -1.82
N ASN A 108 12.53 -19.23 -2.44
CA ASN A 108 13.90 -18.97 -2.00
C ASN A 108 13.93 -18.30 -0.63
N ASP A 109 13.09 -17.28 -0.42
CA ASP A 109 13.00 -16.56 0.85
C ASP A 109 12.58 -17.48 2.01
N ILE A 110 11.70 -18.48 1.76
CA ILE A 110 11.38 -19.51 2.76
C ILE A 110 12.62 -20.34 3.13
N VAL A 111 13.43 -20.73 2.15
CA VAL A 111 14.68 -21.48 2.41
C VAL A 111 15.60 -20.66 3.30
N ASP A 112 15.80 -19.38 2.98
CA ASP A 112 16.64 -18.47 3.75
C ASP A 112 16.11 -18.30 5.19
N ILE A 113 14.79 -18.18 5.37
CA ILE A 113 14.14 -18.11 6.68
C ILE A 113 14.37 -19.41 7.46
N VAL A 114 14.20 -20.57 6.83
CA VAL A 114 14.41 -21.88 7.47
C VAL A 114 15.86 -22.03 7.91
N GLU A 115 16.82 -21.73 7.04
CA GLU A 115 18.25 -21.80 7.34
C GLU A 115 18.63 -20.89 8.51
N LYS A 116 18.15 -19.64 8.47
CA LYS A 116 18.38 -18.66 9.52
C LYS A 116 17.79 -19.11 10.85
N ARG A 117 16.59 -19.69 10.87
CA ARG A 117 15.90 -20.09 12.11
C ARG A 117 16.40 -21.43 12.67
N LEU A 118 16.93 -22.29 11.81
CA LEU A 118 17.64 -23.51 12.22
C LEU A 118 19.11 -23.26 12.57
N ASN A 119 19.64 -22.05 12.35
CA ASN A 119 21.07 -21.72 12.43
C ASN A 119 21.93 -22.73 11.67
N LYS A 120 21.48 -23.15 10.48
CA LYS A 120 22.13 -24.18 9.68
C LYS A 120 21.85 -23.97 8.19
N THR A 121 22.87 -24.13 7.37
CA THR A 121 22.71 -24.22 5.91
C THR A 121 22.11 -25.56 5.50
N LEU A 122 21.04 -25.53 4.72
CA LEU A 122 20.41 -26.72 4.18
C LEU A 122 21.28 -27.31 3.06
N THR A 123 21.30 -28.63 2.97
CA THR A 123 21.94 -29.30 1.83
C THR A 123 21.11 -29.13 0.56
N SER A 124 21.74 -29.23 -0.61
CA SER A 124 21.05 -29.12 -1.91
C SER A 124 19.85 -30.07 -2.02
N LYS A 125 19.97 -31.30 -1.49
CA LYS A 125 18.87 -32.28 -1.43
C LYS A 125 17.70 -31.78 -0.57
N GLN A 126 17.98 -31.19 0.60
CA GLN A 126 16.95 -30.63 1.48
C GLN A 126 16.25 -29.44 0.85
N VAL A 127 16.99 -28.54 0.21
CA VAL A 127 16.42 -27.38 -0.52
C VAL A 127 15.50 -27.85 -1.65
N ILE A 128 15.93 -28.83 -2.44
CA ILE A 128 15.12 -29.39 -3.52
C ILE A 128 13.85 -30.06 -2.97
N SER A 129 13.97 -30.83 -1.89
CA SER A 129 12.83 -31.48 -1.24
C SER A 129 11.80 -30.47 -0.73
N LEU A 130 12.25 -29.48 0.03
CA LEU A 130 11.40 -28.43 0.60
C LEU A 130 10.67 -27.67 -0.52
N LYS A 131 11.39 -27.19 -1.55
CA LYS A 131 10.77 -26.49 -2.68
C LYS A 131 9.77 -27.36 -3.43
N LYS A 132 10.05 -28.66 -3.60
CA LYS A 132 9.13 -29.60 -4.24
C LYS A 132 7.86 -29.78 -3.40
N ASN A 133 7.98 -29.91 -2.09
CA ASN A 133 6.85 -30.04 -1.17
C ASN A 133 6.01 -28.75 -1.13
N LEU A 134 6.65 -27.59 -1.09
CA LEU A 134 5.99 -26.28 -1.20
C LEU A 134 5.21 -26.16 -2.52
N LYS A 135 5.83 -26.46 -3.68
CA LYS A 135 5.15 -26.42 -4.99
C LYS A 135 3.98 -27.38 -5.10
N LYS A 136 4.10 -28.58 -4.50
CA LYS A 136 3.05 -29.60 -4.52
C LYS A 136 1.84 -29.21 -3.66
N ASN A 137 2.10 -28.64 -2.48
CA ASN A 137 1.06 -28.36 -1.48
C ASN A 137 0.49 -26.94 -1.60
N ILE A 138 1.17 -26.01 -2.28
CA ILE A 138 0.76 -24.63 -2.44
C ILE A 138 0.63 -24.28 -3.92
N ASN A 139 -0.58 -24.46 -4.45
CA ASN A 139 -0.94 -23.89 -5.75
C ASN A 139 -1.56 -22.50 -5.54
N PHE A 140 -0.72 -21.46 -5.57
CA PHE A 140 -1.14 -20.07 -5.38
C PHE A 140 -2.27 -19.67 -6.32
N GLU A 141 -2.16 -19.98 -7.62
CA GLU A 141 -3.20 -19.64 -8.59
C GLU A 141 -4.55 -20.26 -8.25
N GLN A 142 -4.59 -21.54 -7.89
CA GLN A 142 -5.84 -22.21 -7.55
C GLN A 142 -6.44 -21.66 -6.25
N LEU A 143 -5.62 -21.47 -5.21
CA LEU A 143 -6.06 -20.92 -3.93
C LEU A 143 -6.71 -19.55 -4.10
N PHE A 144 -6.08 -18.73 -4.92
CA PHE A 144 -6.52 -17.39 -5.24
C PHE A 144 -7.75 -17.37 -6.17
N LYS A 145 -7.77 -18.21 -7.22
CA LYS A 145 -8.94 -18.38 -8.12
C LYS A 145 -10.20 -18.76 -7.38
N GLN A 146 -10.11 -19.69 -6.43
CA GLN A 146 -11.28 -20.11 -5.64
C GLN A 146 -11.82 -18.97 -4.78
N LYS A 147 -10.95 -18.26 -4.04
CA LYS A 147 -11.36 -17.14 -3.18
C LYS A 147 -12.00 -16.00 -3.99
N ILE A 148 -11.41 -15.62 -5.12
CA ILE A 148 -11.94 -14.51 -5.93
C ILE A 148 -13.27 -14.89 -6.61
N LYS A 149 -13.43 -16.12 -7.10
CA LYS A 149 -14.71 -16.57 -7.70
C LYS A 149 -15.87 -16.39 -6.74
N VAL A 150 -15.71 -16.81 -5.49
CA VAL A 150 -16.71 -16.62 -4.43
C VAL A 150 -16.98 -15.14 -4.19
N LEU A 151 -15.92 -14.32 -4.11
CA LEU A 151 -16.03 -12.89 -3.85
C LEU A 151 -16.76 -12.15 -4.98
N LYS A 152 -16.45 -12.46 -6.25
CA LYS A 152 -17.11 -11.88 -7.41
C LYS A 152 -18.61 -12.17 -7.46
N ASN A 153 -19.03 -13.35 -7.01
CA ASN A 153 -20.45 -13.72 -6.98
C ASN A 153 -21.20 -13.02 -5.83
N ARG A 154 -20.49 -12.66 -4.75
CA ARG A 154 -21.08 -12.01 -3.56
C ARG A 154 -20.97 -10.49 -3.56
N ILE A 155 -20.14 -9.91 -4.42
CA ILE A 155 -19.89 -8.47 -4.38
C ILE A 155 -21.10 -7.67 -4.86
N SER A 156 -21.56 -6.75 -4.02
CA SER A 156 -22.68 -5.85 -4.32
C SER A 156 -22.33 -4.86 -5.45
N SER A 157 -23.35 -4.21 -6.02
CA SER A 157 -23.18 -3.12 -6.98
C SER A 157 -22.29 -1.99 -6.42
N LYS A 158 -22.52 -1.62 -5.14
CA LYS A 158 -21.69 -0.66 -4.41
C LYS A 158 -20.23 -1.13 -4.28
N GLY A 159 -20.01 -2.41 -3.98
CA GLY A 159 -18.66 -3.00 -3.93
C GLY A 159 -17.94 -2.94 -5.28
N LYS A 160 -18.63 -3.25 -6.39
CA LYS A 160 -18.07 -3.11 -7.75
C LYS A 160 -17.70 -1.65 -8.06
N LEU A 161 -18.53 -0.70 -7.65
CA LEU A 161 -18.25 0.73 -7.81
C LEU A 161 -16.99 1.14 -7.04
N MET A 162 -16.82 0.67 -5.80
CA MET A 162 -15.60 0.93 -5.01
C MET A 162 -14.34 0.36 -5.68
N ILE A 163 -14.42 -0.83 -6.25
CA ILE A 163 -13.30 -1.43 -7.01
C ILE A 163 -12.97 -0.60 -8.26
N ARG A 164 -13.96 -0.03 -8.95
CA ARG A 164 -13.73 0.89 -10.08
C ARG A 164 -13.05 2.18 -9.62
N ILE A 165 -13.52 2.79 -8.52
CA ILE A 165 -12.88 3.97 -7.94
C ILE A 165 -11.43 3.68 -7.58
N TYR A 166 -11.16 2.54 -6.93
CA TYR A 166 -9.81 2.09 -6.64
C TYR A 166 -8.95 2.03 -7.92
N ARG A 167 -9.44 1.40 -8.99
CA ARG A 167 -8.69 1.28 -10.26
C ARG A 167 -8.36 2.64 -10.86
N VAL A 168 -9.29 3.60 -10.80
CA VAL A 168 -9.06 4.98 -11.24
C VAL A 168 -7.99 5.65 -10.37
N LEU A 169 -8.16 5.64 -9.04
CA LEU A 169 -7.23 6.26 -8.09
C LEU A 169 -5.81 5.69 -8.20
N HIS A 170 -5.67 4.40 -8.49
CA HIS A 170 -4.35 3.77 -8.64
C HIS A 170 -3.69 4.02 -10.01
N SER A 171 -4.49 4.31 -11.04
CA SER A 171 -4.02 4.36 -12.43
C SER A 171 -2.92 5.39 -12.68
N LEU A 172 -2.02 5.07 -13.61
CA LEU A 172 -0.97 6.00 -14.05
C LEU A 172 -1.58 7.26 -14.68
N LEU A 173 -2.61 7.11 -15.51
CA LEU A 173 -3.30 8.22 -16.17
C LEU A 173 -3.87 9.21 -15.14
N PHE A 174 -4.49 8.73 -14.07
CA PHE A 174 -5.00 9.61 -13.01
C PHE A 174 -3.87 10.39 -12.32
N LYS A 175 -2.73 9.76 -12.05
CA LYS A 175 -1.54 10.45 -11.51
C LYS A 175 -1.03 11.54 -12.45
N VAL A 176 -0.97 11.25 -13.74
CA VAL A 176 -0.59 12.25 -14.76
C VAL A 176 -1.57 13.42 -14.79
N ILE A 177 -2.88 13.15 -14.74
CA ILE A 177 -3.92 14.19 -14.68
C ILE A 177 -3.74 15.07 -13.43
N LEU A 178 -3.45 14.48 -12.27
CA LEU A 178 -3.21 15.24 -11.04
C LEU A 178 -1.96 16.12 -11.13
N ILE A 179 -0.86 15.61 -11.70
CA ILE A 179 0.37 16.39 -11.91
C ILE A 179 0.10 17.55 -12.87
N SER A 180 -0.55 17.30 -14.00
CA SER A 180 -0.92 18.34 -14.97
C SER A 180 -1.86 19.38 -14.34
N GLY A 181 -2.85 18.95 -13.58
CA GLY A 181 -3.78 19.84 -12.87
C GLY A 181 -3.06 20.71 -11.84
N TYR A 182 -2.11 20.14 -11.09
CA TYR A 182 -1.26 20.89 -10.17
C TYR A 182 -0.46 21.98 -10.91
N LEU A 183 0.21 21.63 -12.01
CA LEU A 183 1.00 22.59 -12.80
C LEU A 183 0.16 23.73 -13.36
N ILE A 184 -1.02 23.43 -13.90
CA ILE A 184 -1.95 24.45 -14.42
C ILE A 184 -2.40 25.39 -13.29
N LEU A 185 -2.79 24.86 -12.14
CA LEU A 185 -3.24 25.67 -11.01
C LEU A 185 -2.10 26.53 -10.43
N SER A 186 -0.89 25.98 -10.33
CA SER A 186 0.30 26.73 -9.91
C SER A 186 0.66 27.82 -10.92
N PHE A 187 0.55 27.57 -12.23
CA PHE A 187 0.75 28.61 -13.25
C PHE A 187 -0.27 29.74 -13.12
N LEU A 188 -1.55 29.41 -12.99
CA LEU A 188 -2.62 30.41 -12.77
C LEU A 188 -2.40 31.20 -11.48
N LEU A 189 -1.90 30.55 -10.42
CA LEU A 189 -1.58 31.22 -9.18
C LEU A 189 -0.43 32.22 -9.37
N LEU A 190 0.60 31.85 -10.12
CA LEU A 190 1.73 32.72 -10.47
C LEU A 190 1.27 33.94 -11.29
N GLU A 191 0.40 33.77 -12.29
CA GLU A 191 -0.13 34.87 -13.10
C GLU A 191 -0.93 35.88 -12.26
N ASN A 192 -1.59 35.40 -11.19
CA ASN A 192 -2.43 36.22 -10.33
C ASN A 192 -1.71 36.74 -9.07
N SER A 193 -0.39 36.53 -8.91
CA SER A 193 0.36 36.94 -7.72
C SER A 193 1.81 37.37 -8.02
N SER A 194 2.44 38.14 -7.13
CA SER A 194 3.86 38.45 -7.26
C SER A 194 4.71 37.21 -6.95
N SER A 195 5.94 37.11 -7.48
CA SER A 195 6.79 35.93 -7.31
C SER A 195 7.00 35.52 -5.85
N SER A 196 7.29 36.46 -4.95
CA SER A 196 7.46 36.16 -3.52
C SER A 196 6.15 35.72 -2.86
N PHE A 197 5.02 36.33 -3.25
CA PHE A 197 3.71 35.97 -2.73
C PHE A 197 3.25 34.61 -3.26
N PHE A 198 3.55 34.28 -4.51
CA PHE A 198 3.31 32.96 -5.10
C PHE A 198 4.01 31.85 -4.30
N ILE A 199 5.31 32.00 -4.00
CA ILE A 199 6.08 31.01 -3.22
C ILE A 199 5.45 30.83 -1.83
N PHE A 200 5.04 31.94 -1.19
CA PHE A 200 4.35 31.91 0.10
C PHE A 200 3.03 31.13 0.04
N LEU A 201 2.18 31.43 -0.96
CA LEU A 201 0.89 30.74 -1.13
C LEU A 201 1.05 29.26 -1.49
N GLN A 202 2.11 28.90 -2.22
CA GLN A 202 2.46 27.52 -2.50
C GLN A 202 2.84 26.79 -1.20
N GLY A 203 3.63 27.43 -0.33
CA GLY A 203 3.97 26.92 1.00
C GLY A 203 2.73 26.71 1.88
N ILE A 204 1.76 27.63 1.84
CA ILE A 204 0.46 27.47 2.52
C ILE A 204 -0.29 26.26 1.98
N SER A 205 -0.35 26.10 0.66
CA SER A 205 -1.09 24.99 0.03
C SER A 205 -0.54 23.63 0.48
N TYR A 206 0.80 23.47 0.49
CA TYR A 206 1.44 22.26 1.02
C TYR A 206 1.17 22.03 2.52
N PHE A 207 1.14 23.09 3.32
CA PHE A 207 0.83 22.99 4.75
C PHE A 207 -0.61 22.52 4.99
N ILE A 208 -1.57 23.08 4.25
CA ILE A 208 -2.98 22.68 4.36
C ILE A 208 -3.13 21.22 3.90
N SER A 209 -2.47 20.81 2.82
CA SER A 209 -2.50 19.41 2.36
C SER A 209 -1.91 18.44 3.39
N PHE A 210 -0.82 18.82 4.09
CA PHE A 210 -0.31 18.05 5.23
C PHE A 210 -1.40 17.85 6.29
N ILE A 211 -2.08 18.91 6.71
CA ILE A 211 -3.15 18.84 7.71
C ILE A 211 -4.29 17.94 7.23
N LEU A 212 -4.74 18.11 5.98
CA LEU A 212 -5.82 17.31 5.41
C LEU A 212 -5.46 15.83 5.36
N ASP A 213 -4.24 15.49 4.95
CA ASP A 213 -3.80 14.10 4.89
C ASP A 213 -3.73 13.47 6.29
N ILE A 214 -3.28 14.22 7.31
CA ILE A 214 -3.29 13.75 8.72
C ILE A 214 -4.72 13.50 9.21
N ILE A 215 -5.65 14.41 8.92
CA ILE A 215 -7.08 14.22 9.25
C ILE A 215 -7.62 12.97 8.56
N LEU A 216 -7.33 12.80 7.26
CA LEU A 216 -7.76 11.64 6.49
C LEU A 216 -7.22 10.33 7.08
N ILE A 217 -5.93 10.30 7.45
CA ILE A 217 -5.32 9.13 8.08
C ILE A 217 -6.03 8.77 9.38
N ASN A 218 -6.25 9.76 10.26
CA ASN A 218 -6.96 9.54 11.52
C ASN A 218 -8.39 9.04 11.29
N MET A 219 -9.09 9.56 10.29
CA MET A 219 -10.43 9.08 9.91
C MET A 219 -10.40 7.62 9.45
N ILE A 220 -9.43 7.24 8.61
CA ILE A 220 -9.27 5.86 8.12
C ILE A 220 -9.04 4.91 9.29
N GLN A 221 -8.09 5.24 10.18
CA GLN A 221 -7.71 4.38 11.30
C GLN A 221 -8.83 4.27 12.35
N ASN A 222 -9.45 5.38 12.75
CA ASN A 222 -10.50 5.37 13.77
C ASN A 222 -11.74 4.62 13.29
N ASN A 223 -12.16 4.88 12.05
CA ASN A 223 -13.32 4.17 11.49
C ASN A 223 -13.02 2.69 11.28
N SER A 224 -11.82 2.31 10.83
CA SER A 224 -11.47 0.90 10.69
C SER A 224 -11.42 0.18 12.03
N TYR A 225 -10.88 0.84 13.06
CA TYR A 225 -10.85 0.32 14.42
C TYR A 225 -12.25 0.11 14.97
N TYR A 226 -13.12 1.12 14.85
CA TYR A 226 -14.50 1.03 15.29
C TYR A 226 -15.25 -0.11 14.58
N LEU A 227 -15.17 -0.15 13.24
CA LEU A 227 -15.89 -1.14 12.45
C LEU A 227 -15.42 -2.56 12.76
N SER A 228 -14.12 -2.77 12.87
CA SER A 228 -13.56 -4.11 13.09
C SER A 228 -13.80 -4.63 14.49
N THR A 229 -13.69 -3.77 15.51
CA THR A 229 -13.99 -4.17 16.89
C THR A 229 -15.46 -4.54 17.06
N HIS A 230 -16.38 -3.79 16.45
CA HIS A 230 -17.82 -4.02 16.59
C HIS A 230 -18.39 -5.09 15.65
N LEU A 231 -17.83 -5.25 14.43
CA LEU A 231 -18.33 -6.24 13.46
C LEU A 231 -17.57 -7.56 13.49
N LEU A 232 -16.26 -7.54 13.78
CA LEU A 232 -15.40 -8.72 13.69
C LEU A 232 -14.89 -9.19 15.06
N GLY A 233 -15.16 -8.45 16.14
CA GLY A 233 -14.66 -8.77 17.49
C GLY A 233 -13.13 -8.67 17.62
N GLN A 234 -12.45 -8.10 16.62
CA GLN A 234 -10.99 -8.01 16.58
C GLN A 234 -10.54 -6.65 16.03
N LYS A 235 -9.37 -6.19 16.46
CA LYS A 235 -8.79 -4.92 16.02
C LYS A 235 -8.16 -5.08 14.64
N VAL A 236 -8.74 -4.43 13.62
CA VAL A 236 -8.15 -4.28 12.29
C VAL A 236 -7.51 -2.90 12.16
N THR A 237 -6.19 -2.87 12.06
CA THR A 237 -5.38 -1.69 11.80
C THR A 237 -5.05 -1.62 10.31
N ILE A 238 -5.45 -0.54 9.67
CA ILE A 238 -5.09 -0.25 8.28
C ILE A 238 -3.68 0.36 8.26
N ASP A 239 -2.77 -0.20 7.46
CA ASP A 239 -1.42 0.36 7.34
C ASP A 239 -1.44 1.65 6.50
N THR A 240 -1.42 2.79 7.19
CA THR A 240 -1.33 4.13 6.60
C THR A 240 0.08 4.74 6.68
N SER A 241 1.10 3.96 7.04
CA SER A 241 2.47 4.45 7.26
C SER A 241 3.04 5.22 6.07
N PHE A 242 2.79 4.74 4.84
CA PHE A 242 3.27 5.42 3.65
C PHE A 242 2.58 6.76 3.40
N LEU A 243 1.30 6.87 3.73
CA LEU A 243 0.57 8.13 3.62
C LEU A 243 1.10 9.15 4.64
N HIS A 244 1.41 8.72 5.87
CA HIS A 244 2.11 9.57 6.85
C HIS A 244 3.42 10.14 6.30
N VAL A 245 4.25 9.28 5.67
CA VAL A 245 5.53 9.72 5.09
C VAL A 245 5.30 10.80 4.02
N LEU A 246 4.30 10.63 3.14
CA LEU A 246 3.96 11.65 2.14
C LEU A 246 3.47 12.96 2.77
N SER A 247 2.65 12.88 3.82
CA SER A 247 2.20 14.07 4.55
C SER A 247 3.40 14.83 5.14
N PHE A 248 4.35 14.13 5.76
CA PHE A 248 5.56 14.77 6.30
C PHE A 248 6.47 15.37 5.22
N ILE A 249 6.50 14.79 4.00
CA ILE A 249 7.17 15.41 2.85
C ILE A 249 6.50 16.74 2.49
N TYR A 250 5.16 16.81 2.49
CA TYR A 250 4.45 18.09 2.25
C TYR A 250 4.76 19.14 3.33
N LEU A 251 4.84 18.73 4.59
CA LEU A 251 5.27 19.63 5.67
C LEU A 251 6.68 20.15 5.44
N ALA A 252 7.63 19.28 5.08
CA ALA A 252 9.01 19.67 4.81
C ALA A 252 9.10 20.67 3.64
N ILE A 253 8.38 20.42 2.54
CA ILE A 253 8.31 21.33 1.39
C ILE A 253 7.73 22.68 1.81
N SER A 254 6.65 22.68 2.59
CA SER A 254 6.04 23.91 3.10
C SER A 254 7.03 24.76 3.91
N LEU A 255 7.75 24.16 4.85
CA LEU A 255 8.73 24.84 5.67
C LEU A 255 9.86 25.44 4.82
N VAL A 256 10.39 24.68 3.86
CA VAL A 256 11.45 25.16 2.95
C VAL A 256 10.97 26.38 2.14
N LEU A 257 9.77 26.33 1.57
CA LEU A 257 9.21 27.45 0.81
C LEU A 257 9.01 28.70 1.68
N MET A 258 8.56 28.52 2.93
CA MET A 258 8.39 29.62 3.88
C MET A 258 9.72 30.26 4.27
N ILE A 259 10.77 29.45 4.49
CA ILE A 259 12.12 29.96 4.79
C ILE A 259 12.67 30.76 3.60
N ILE A 260 12.47 30.30 2.36
CA ILE A 260 12.90 31.02 1.16
C ILE A 260 12.25 32.42 1.09
N VAL A 261 10.95 32.50 1.38
CA VAL A 261 10.24 33.78 1.41
C VAL A 261 10.79 34.69 2.51
N TYR A 262 11.01 34.15 3.71
CA TYR A 262 11.59 34.89 4.82
C TYR A 262 12.96 35.48 4.45
N LEU A 263 13.86 34.67 3.90
CA LEU A 263 15.19 35.12 3.47
C LEU A 263 15.11 36.20 2.39
N LYS A 264 14.25 36.03 1.38
CA LYS A 264 14.05 37.03 0.32
C LYS A 264 13.45 38.35 0.81
N THR A 265 12.72 38.34 1.93
CA THR A 265 11.98 39.51 2.41
C THR A 265 12.73 40.27 3.51
N PHE A 266 13.55 39.58 4.30
CA PHE A 266 14.19 40.14 5.51
C PHE A 266 15.72 40.14 5.48
N LYS A 267 16.38 39.43 4.57
CA LYS A 267 17.86 39.45 4.50
C LYS A 267 18.41 40.73 3.84
N ASP A 268 17.58 41.46 3.10
CA ASP A 268 17.93 42.71 2.43
C ASP A 268 17.47 43.97 3.21
N LYS A 269 17.18 43.83 4.51
CA LYS A 269 16.93 44.93 5.45
C LYS A 269 17.92 44.85 6.61
#